data_AF-A0A1G8SDS6-F1
#
_entry.id   AF-A0A1G8SDS6-F1
#
_cell.length_a   1.000
_cell.length_b   1.000
_cell.length_c   1.000
_cell.angle_alpha   90.00
_cell.angle_beta   90.00
_cell.angle_gamma   90.00
#
_symmetry.space_group_name_H-M   'P 1'
#
loop_
_entity.id
_entity.type
_entity.pdbx_description
1 polymer ?
#
loop_
_entity_poly.entity_id
_entity_poly.type
_entity_poly.pdbx_seq_one_letter_code
_entity_poly.pdbx_strand_id
1 'polypeptide(L)' 'MTRDVGRIAAKRINDHVELVHEDYPDTVLFVPRRDWEAFTAAVKSGAFDLETLNRQAEESLT' A
#
# COMPACT_ATOMS: atom_id res chain seq x y z
N MET A 1 -11.61 -19.53 2.48
CA MET A 1 -10.24 -19.15 2.88
C MET A 1 -10.23 -17.64 2.98
N THR A 2 -10.30 -17.08 4.18
CA THR A 2 -10.05 -15.65 4.38
C THR A 2 -8.56 -15.46 4.09
N ARG A 3 -8.21 -14.87 2.93
CA ARG A 3 -6.86 -14.35 2.73
C ARG A 3 -6.63 -13.42 3.92
N ASP A 4 -5.65 -13.73 4.76
CA ASP A 4 -5.15 -12.79 5.76
C ASP A 4 -4.70 -11.59 4.92
N VAL A 5 -5.49 -10.53 4.95
CA VAL A 5 -5.19 -9.32 4.19
C VAL A 5 -4.00 -8.74 4.93
N GLY A 6 -2.80 -8.95 4.37
CA GLY A 6 -1.54 -8.50 4.94
C GLY A 6 -1.69 -7.10 5.53
N ARG A 7 -1.31 -6.95 6.79
CA ARG A 7 -1.54 -5.69 7.47
C ARG A 7 -0.59 -4.64 6.92
N ILE A 8 -1.11 -3.44 6.67
CA ILE A 8 -0.34 -2.33 6.10
C ILE A 8 -0.24 -1.22 7.13
N ALA A 9 0.98 -0.78 7.40
CA ALA A 9 1.25 0.42 8.17
C ALA A 9 1.37 1.63 7.23
N ALA A 10 0.60 2.67 7.49
CA ALA A 10 0.72 3.93 6.75
C ALA A 10 1.55 4.93 7.56
N LYS A 11 2.63 5.43 6.95
CA LYS A 11 3.49 6.46 7.53
C LYS A 11 3.42 7.72 6.69
N ARG A 12 2.99 8.82 7.29
CA ARG A 12 2.96 10.13 6.66
C ARG A 12 4.28 10.85 6.88
N ILE A 13 4.93 11.26 5.80
CA ILE A 13 6.10 12.13 5.78
C ILE A 13 5.68 13.45 5.08
N ASN A 14 6.35 14.57 5.35
CA ASN A 14 5.88 15.91 4.97
C ASN A 14 5.33 16.01 3.53
N ASP A 15 6.04 15.43 2.56
CA ASP A 15 5.75 15.48 1.13
C ASP A 15 5.17 14.19 0.54
N HIS A 16 5.03 13.10 1.32
CA HIS A 16 4.54 11.81 0.82
C HIS A 16 3.97 10.90 1.92
N VAL A 17 3.27 9.85 1.51
CA VAL A 17 2.85 8.76 2.39
C VAL A 17 3.54 7.49 1.94
N GLU A 18 4.10 6.75 2.89
CA GLU A 18 4.64 5.41 2.69
C GLU A 18 3.62 4.40 3.22
N LEU A 19 3.21 3.45 2.40
CA LEU A 19 2.44 2.28 2.83
C LEU A 19 3.39 1.10 2.88
N VAL A 20 3.63 0.58 4.08
CA VAL A 20 4.58 -0.50 4.33
C VAL A 20 3.81 -1.76 4.68
N HIS A 21 4.16 -2.87 4.04
CA HIS A 21 3.61 -4.18 4.41
C HIS A 21 4.22 -4.66 5.74
N GLU A 22 3.40 -4.98 6.74
CA GLU A 22 3.90 -5.33 8.08
C GLU A 22 4.70 -6.65 8.06
N ASP A 23 4.25 -7.64 7.31
CA ASP A 23 4.97 -8.92 7.18
C ASP A 23 6.18 -8.86 6.22
N TYR A 24 6.24 -7.84 5.35
CA TYR A 24 7.27 -7.66 4.33
C TYR A 24 7.70 -6.20 4.26
N PRO A 25 8.48 -5.71 5.25
CA PRO A 25 8.78 -4.29 5.41
C PRO A 25 9.57 -3.68 4.25
N ASP A 26 10.22 -4.50 3.42
CA ASP A 26 10.88 -4.07 2.19
C ASP A 26 9.87 -3.69 1.07
N THR A 27 8.62 -4.11 1.20
CA THR A 27 7.55 -3.73 0.28
C THR A 27 6.91 -2.43 0.73
N VAL A 28 7.28 -1.35 0.03
CA VAL A 28 6.83 0.00 0.34
C VAL A 28 6.20 0.64 -0.90
N LEU A 29 4.94 1.08 -0.79
CA LEU A 29 4.33 1.95 -1.78
C LEU A 29 4.52 3.42 -1.37
N PHE A 30 5.20 4.16 -2.23
CA PHE A 30 5.40 5.59 -2.10
C PHE A 30 4.27 6.37 -2.79
N VAL A 31 3.55 7.19 -2.04
CA VAL A 31 2.45 8.04 -2.53
C VAL A 31 2.82 9.51 -2.33
N PRO A 32 3.30 10.22 -3.37
CA PRO A 32 3.66 11.63 -3.23
C PRO A 32 2.43 12.50 -3.02
N ARG A 33 2.61 13.66 -2.38
CA ARG A 33 1.52 14.59 -2.03
C ARG A 33 0.65 15.02 -3.20
N ARG A 34 1.23 15.15 -4.40
CA ARG A 34 0.49 15.48 -5.64
C ARG A 34 -0.58 14.44 -5.99
N ASP A 35 -0.40 13.20 -5.56
CA ASP A 35 -1.25 12.06 -5.92
C ASP A 35 -2.22 11.70 -4.77
N TRP A 36 -2.22 12.44 -3.66
CA TRP A 36 -3.06 12.13 -2.48
C TRP A 36 -4.55 12.14 -2.76
N GLU A 37 -5.01 13.08 -3.58
CA GLU A 37 -6.43 13.18 -3.92
C GLU A 37 -6.89 11.94 -4.70
N ALA A 38 -6.15 11.60 -5.76
CA ALA A 38 -6.40 10.41 -6.57
C ALA A 38 -6.27 9.12 -5.75
N PHE A 39 -5.24 9.02 -4.91
CA PHE A 39 -5.04 7.89 -4.00
C PHE A 39 -6.20 7.73 -3.02
N THR A 40 -6.62 8.81 -2.36
CA THR A 40 -7.73 8.77 -1.40
C THR A 40 -9.05 8.42 -2.09
N ALA A 41 -9.28 8.94 -3.29
CA ALA A 41 -10.44 8.60 -4.10
C ALA A 41 -10.44 7.11 -4.48
N ALA A 42 -9.29 6.56 -4.89
CA ALA A 42 -9.14 5.15 -5.23
C ALA A 42 -9.33 4.22 -4.02
N VAL A 43 -8.82 4.59 -2.84
CA VAL A 43 -9.07 3.85 -1.60
C VAL A 43 -10.56 3.86 -1.24
N LYS A 44 -11.21 5.04 -1.31
CA LYS A 44 -12.64 5.16 -0.97
C LYS A 44 -13.55 4.44 -1.96
N SER A 45 -13.18 4.37 -3.23
CA SER A 45 -13.93 3.66 -4.25
C SER A 45 -13.67 2.15 -4.26
N GLY A 46 -12.71 1.67 -3.48
CA GLY A 46 -12.24 0.28 -3.52
C GLY A 46 -11.44 -0.06 -4.79
N ALA A 47 -11.11 0.93 -5.63
CA ALA A 47 -10.27 0.75 -6.80
C ALA A 47 -8.78 0.58 -6.44
N PHE A 48 -8.38 1.09 -5.27
CA PHE A 48 -7.10 0.78 -4.66
C PHE A 48 -7.27 -0.44 -3.78
N ASP A 49 -7.01 -1.61 -4.35
CA ASP A 49 -7.01 -2.86 -3.61
C ASP A 49 -5.60 -3.15 -3.06
N LEU A 50 -5.55 -3.44 -1.76
CA LEU A 50 -4.33 -3.81 -1.02
C LEU A 50 -3.65 -5.06 -1.61
N GLU A 51 -4.36 -5.84 -2.45
CA GLU A 51 -3.79 -6.89 -3.28
C GLU A 51 -2.63 -6.41 -4.17
N THR A 52 -2.55 -5.12 -4.51
CA THR A 52 -1.41 -4.58 -5.29
C THR A 52 -0.11 -4.61 -4.48
N LEU A 53 -0.15 -4.19 -3.22
CA LEU A 53 0.98 -4.24 -2.30
C LEU A 53 1.35 -5.69 -1.96
N ASN A 54 0.34 -6.54 -1.71
CA ASN A 54 0.59 -7.96 -1.46
C ASN A 54 1.24 -8.64 -2.65
N ARG A 55 0.80 -8.34 -3.89
CA ARG A 55 1.41 -8.90 -5.10
C ARG A 55 2.87 -8.46 -5.26
N GLN A 56 3.19 -7.19 -5.01
CA GLN A 56 4.58 -6.73 -5.03
C GLN A 56 5.45 -7.44 -3.98
N ALA A 57 4.89 -7.74 -2.81
CA ALA A 57 5.57 -8.54 -1.79
C ALA A 57 5.77 -9.99 -2.26
N GLU A 58 4.74 -10.62 -2.83
CA GLU A 58 4.80 -11.99 -3.38
C GLU A 58 5.83 -12.10 -4.53
N GLU A 59 5.90 -11.10 -5.41
CA GLU A 59 6.87 -11.04 -6.51
C GLU A 59 8.31 -10.83 -6.02
N SER A 60 8.50 -10.15 -4.88
CA SER A 60 9.84 -9.94 -4.30
C SER A 60 10.41 -11.19 -3.62
N LEU A 61 9.60 -12.23 -3.38
CA LEU A 61 10.00 -13.49 -2.75
C LEU A 61 10.43 -14.58 -3.76
N THR A 62 10.35 -14.30 -5.07
CA THR A 62 10.70 -15.24 -6.16
C THR A 62 12.05 -14.93 -6.78
#